data_AF-A0A2R6CN60-F1
#
_entry.id   AF-A0A2R6CN60-F1
#
_cell.length_a   1.000
_cell.length_b   1.000
_cell.length_c   1.000
_cell.angle_alpha   90.00
_cell.angle_beta   90.00
_cell.angle_gamma   90.00
#
_symmetry.space_group_name_H-M   'P 1'
#
loop_
_entity.id
_entity.type
_entity.pdbx_description
1 polymer ?
#
loop_
_entity_poly.entity_id
_entity_poly.type
_entity_poly.pdbx_seq_one_letter_code
_entity_poly.pdbx_strand_id
1 'polypeptide(L)'
;MVAAAALAVALVPLVLAYLQLGYHDDIHAGSGTAPAGQTETALNRALHDAATDVPSEHSWQERSAAVDAVRDRLAGPVASIATGSLGRGTAATVSYNVTRATRWAAKHCPGGPDRQFGACRADRGVIVQQRDGRTHVLGAAFDVTITTPDLELRFSTTIEHRANY
;
A
#
# COMPACT_ATOMS: atom_id res chain seq x y z
N MET A 1 15.26 50.44 18.66
CA MET A 1 14.20 49.41 18.58
C MET A 1 14.50 48.45 17.44
N VAL A 2 15.38 47.45 17.64
CA VAL A 2 15.64 46.40 16.63
C VAL A 2 15.87 45.02 17.27
N ALA A 3 16.11 44.93 18.57
CA ALA A 3 16.41 43.64 19.22
C ALA A 3 15.18 42.75 19.52
N ALA A 4 13.96 43.29 19.51
CA ALA A 4 12.76 42.54 19.91
C ALA A 4 12.06 41.81 18.73
N ALA A 5 12.39 42.12 17.47
CA ALA A 5 11.69 41.58 16.30
C ALA A 5 12.36 40.34 15.68
N ALA A 6 13.62 40.04 16.02
CA ALA A 6 14.37 38.94 15.40
C ALA A 6 14.07 37.56 16.03
N LEU A 7 13.49 37.53 17.23
CA LEU A 7 13.19 36.28 17.96
C LEU A 7 11.90 35.58 17.49
N ALA A 8 11.03 36.26 16.74
CA ALA A 8 9.79 35.66 16.25
C ALA A 8 9.99 34.80 14.98
N VAL A 9 11.00 35.08 14.15
CA VAL A 9 11.19 34.40 12.85
C VAL A 9 11.97 33.09 12.99
N ALA A 10 12.80 32.95 14.02
CA ALA A 10 13.59 31.73 14.25
C ALA A 10 12.75 30.54 14.77
N LEU A 11 11.55 30.79 15.32
CA LEU A 11 10.68 29.74 15.87
C LEU A 11 9.64 29.22 14.87
N VAL A 12 9.42 29.91 13.74
CA VAL A 12 8.49 29.49 12.68
C VAL A 12 8.82 28.10 12.10
N PRO A 13 10.09 27.72 11.85
CA PRO A 13 10.42 26.39 11.34
C PRO A 13 10.07 25.27 12.33
N LEU A 14 10.22 25.52 13.63
CA LEU A 14 9.92 24.55 14.69
C LEU A 14 8.42 24.27 14.82
N VAL A 15 7.59 25.30 14.64
CA VAL A 15 6.12 25.14 14.64
C VAL A 15 5.63 24.44 13.38
N LEU A 16 6.25 24.70 12.21
CA LEU A 16 5.92 23.98 10.96
C LEU A 16 6.34 22.51 11.00
N ALA A 17 7.48 22.17 11.61
CA ALA A 17 7.86 20.79 11.84
C ALA A 17 6.84 20.04 12.73
N TYR A 18 6.27 20.74 13.72
CA TYR A 18 5.25 20.17 14.60
C TYR A 18 3.90 19.96 13.86
N LEU A 19 3.56 20.82 12.91
CA LEU A 19 2.34 20.70 12.10
C LEU A 19 2.46 19.64 10.99
N GLN A 20 3.66 19.38 10.47
CA GLN A 20 3.87 18.29 9.51
C GLN A 20 3.78 16.89 10.16
N LEU A 21 3.99 16.78 11.47
CA LEU A 21 3.68 15.58 12.25
C LEU A 21 2.19 15.47 12.64
N GLY A 22 1.41 16.53 12.46
CA GLY A 22 -0.02 16.60 12.71
C GLY A 22 -0.90 16.42 11.48
N TYR A 23 -0.32 16.17 10.30
CA TYR A 23 -1.06 15.93 9.06
C TYR A 23 -1.03 14.44 8.69
N HIS A 24 -1.66 13.64 9.54
CA HIS A 24 -2.22 12.35 9.19
C HIS A 24 -3.64 12.37 9.77
N ASP A 25 -4.65 12.18 8.92
CA ASP A 25 -6.04 12.00 9.35
C ASP A 25 -6.07 11.02 10.54
N ASP A 26 -6.58 11.52 11.67
CA ASP A 26 -7.01 10.78 12.87
C ASP A 26 -6.31 9.45 13.16
N ILE A 27 -5.09 9.52 13.69
CA ILE A 27 -4.52 8.40 14.48
C ILE A 27 -4.59 8.80 15.95
N HIS A 28 -5.61 8.31 16.67
CA HIS A 28 -5.57 8.28 18.13
C HIS A 28 -4.46 7.31 18.57
N ALA A 29 -3.35 7.90 19.01
CA ALA A 29 -2.12 7.20 19.35
C ALA A 29 -2.22 6.53 20.73
N GLY A 30 -2.37 5.21 20.73
CA GLY A 30 -1.90 4.32 21.79
C GLY A 30 -1.12 3.19 21.13
N SER A 31 0.19 3.04 21.41
CA SER A 31 1.04 1.88 21.04
C SER A 31 1.00 1.30 19.60
N GLY A 32 0.36 1.97 18.63
CA GLY A 32 -0.20 1.37 17.42
C GLY A 32 0.68 1.23 16.17
N THR A 33 1.97 1.61 16.21
CA THR A 33 2.82 1.55 15.01
C THR A 33 3.36 0.14 14.71
N ALA A 34 3.60 -0.67 15.75
CA ALA A 34 4.18 -2.00 15.58
C ALA A 34 3.25 -3.01 14.88
N PRO A 35 1.94 -3.07 15.16
CA PRO A 35 1.03 -3.99 14.46
C PRO A 35 0.82 -3.64 12.98
N ALA A 36 0.73 -2.34 12.67
CA ALA A 36 0.58 -1.85 11.30
C ALA A 36 1.81 -2.19 10.45
N GLY A 37 3.02 -1.87 10.92
CA GLY A 37 4.26 -2.16 10.19
C GLY A 37 4.51 -3.65 9.98
N GLN A 38 4.16 -4.50 10.95
CA GLN A 38 4.23 -5.96 10.79
C GLN A 38 3.26 -6.46 9.71
N THR A 39 2.04 -5.92 9.68
CA THR A 39 1.03 -6.27 8.68
C THR A 39 1.48 -5.83 7.28
N GLU A 40 1.97 -4.60 7.13
CA GLU A 40 2.51 -4.13 5.85
C GLU A 40 3.70 -4.96 5.37
N THR A 41 4.61 -5.32 6.27
CA THR A 41 5.76 -6.18 5.92
C THR A 41 5.30 -7.57 5.47
N ALA A 42 4.31 -8.15 6.14
CA ALA A 42 3.73 -9.44 5.75
C ALA A 42 3.05 -9.36 4.37
N LEU A 43 2.26 -8.31 4.13
CA LEU A 43 1.63 -8.08 2.83
C LEU A 43 2.65 -7.82 1.73
N ASN A 44 3.75 -7.12 2.02
CA ASN A 44 4.83 -6.89 1.07
C ASN A 44 5.51 -8.18 0.62
N ARG A 45 5.85 -9.06 1.56
CA ARG A 45 6.43 -10.38 1.22
C ARG A 45 5.44 -11.21 0.42
N ALA A 46 4.19 -11.31 0.89
CA ALA A 46 3.15 -12.08 0.22
C ALA A 46 2.87 -11.60 -1.21
N LEU A 47 2.84 -10.27 -1.43
CA LEU A 47 2.66 -9.71 -2.77
C LEU A 47 3.88 -9.97 -3.66
N HIS A 48 5.09 -9.87 -3.11
CA HIS A 48 6.30 -10.20 -3.86
C HIS A 48 6.24 -11.64 -4.36
N ASP A 49 5.99 -12.60 -3.46
CA ASP A 49 5.89 -14.03 -3.79
C ASP A 49 4.76 -14.30 -4.80
N ALA A 50 3.59 -13.67 -4.62
CA ALA A 50 2.45 -13.85 -5.52
C ALA A 50 2.68 -13.28 -6.94
N ALA A 51 3.57 -12.30 -7.07
CA ALA A 51 3.86 -11.57 -8.30
C ALA A 51 5.02 -12.15 -9.13
N THR A 52 5.94 -12.89 -8.50
CA THR A 52 7.21 -13.36 -9.11
C THR A 52 7.02 -14.03 -10.47
N ASP A 53 6.13 -15.01 -10.57
CA ASP A 53 5.98 -15.83 -11.79
C ASP A 53 4.95 -15.26 -12.79
N VAL A 54 4.25 -14.18 -12.41
CA VAL A 54 3.15 -13.63 -13.22
C VAL A 54 3.60 -13.19 -14.61
N PRO A 55 4.74 -12.48 -14.79
CA PRO A 55 5.20 -12.09 -16.12
C PRO A 55 5.52 -13.28 -17.01
N SER A 56 6.07 -14.38 -16.48
CA SER A 56 6.39 -15.59 -17.26
C SER A 56 5.16 -16.43 -17.60
N GLU A 57 4.11 -16.37 -16.79
CA GLU A 57 2.91 -17.20 -16.97
C GLU A 57 1.80 -16.52 -17.76
N HIS A 58 1.67 -15.19 -17.68
CA HIS A 58 0.53 -14.47 -18.25
C HIS A 58 0.92 -13.39 -19.25
N SER A 59 0.35 -13.47 -20.46
CA SER A 59 0.37 -12.38 -21.42
C SER A 59 -0.51 -11.21 -20.94
N TRP A 60 -0.36 -10.03 -21.54
CA TRP A 60 -1.21 -8.87 -21.26
C TRP A 60 -2.67 -9.09 -21.65
N GLN A 61 -2.93 -9.94 -22.64
CA GLN A 61 -4.30 -10.29 -23.03
C GLN A 61 -5.00 -11.04 -21.89
N GLU A 62 -4.24 -11.81 -21.11
CA GLU A 62 -4.69 -12.60 -19.95
C GLU A 62 -4.58 -11.83 -18.62
N ARG A 63 -4.37 -10.51 -18.64
CA ARG A 63 -4.15 -9.70 -17.43
C ARG A 63 -5.20 -9.88 -16.32
N SER A 64 -6.45 -10.16 -16.65
CA SER A 64 -7.48 -10.42 -15.63
C SER A 64 -7.29 -11.79 -14.96
N ALA A 65 -6.87 -12.82 -15.71
CA ALA A 65 -6.47 -14.11 -15.15
C ALA A 65 -5.17 -14.00 -14.33
N ALA A 66 -4.24 -13.14 -14.74
CA ALA A 66 -3.06 -12.81 -13.93
C ALA A 66 -3.46 -12.20 -12.57
N VAL A 67 -4.46 -11.30 -12.56
CA VAL A 67 -5.00 -10.72 -11.33
C VAL A 67 -5.71 -11.77 -10.47
N ASP A 68 -6.42 -12.73 -11.08
CA ASP A 68 -6.98 -13.88 -10.36
C ASP A 68 -5.88 -14.69 -9.67
N ALA A 69 -4.83 -15.07 -10.42
CA ALA A 69 -3.71 -15.82 -9.88
C ALA A 69 -3.02 -15.12 -8.70
N VAL A 70 -2.80 -13.81 -8.80
CA VAL A 70 -2.24 -13.01 -7.70
C VAL A 70 -3.16 -13.03 -6.48
N ARG A 71 -4.48 -12.85 -6.67
CA ARG A 71 -5.45 -12.84 -5.58
C ARG A 71 -5.56 -14.22 -4.92
N ASP A 72 -5.55 -15.29 -5.70
CA ASP A 72 -5.60 -16.66 -5.19
C ASP A 72 -4.34 -16.99 -4.38
N ARG A 73 -3.15 -16.59 -4.86
CA ARG A 73 -1.88 -16.74 -4.13
C ARG A 73 -1.84 -15.91 -2.84
N LEU A 74 -2.49 -14.74 -2.83
CA LEU A 74 -2.59 -13.87 -1.65
C LEU A 74 -3.62 -14.33 -0.62
N ALA A 75 -4.61 -15.15 -0.99
CA ALA A 75 -5.70 -15.54 -0.11
C ALA A 75 -5.20 -16.24 1.17
N GLY A 76 -4.27 -17.19 1.03
CA GLY A 76 -3.67 -17.91 2.16
C GLY A 76 -2.87 -17.00 3.10
N PRO A 77 -1.92 -16.20 2.60
CA PRO A 77 -1.19 -15.22 3.41
C PRO A 77 -2.09 -14.20 4.11
N VAL A 78 -3.11 -13.67 3.42
CA VAL A 78 -4.09 -12.74 4.01
C VAL A 78 -4.88 -13.40 5.15
N ALA A 79 -5.35 -14.64 4.96
CA ALA A 79 -6.00 -15.40 6.03
C ALA A 79 -5.06 -15.66 7.21
N SER A 80 -3.77 -15.93 6.94
CA SER A 80 -2.75 -16.18 7.97
C SER A 80 -2.48 -14.95 8.84
N ILE A 81 -2.54 -13.73 8.28
CA ILE A 81 -2.46 -12.48 9.03
C ILE A 81 -3.61 -12.37 10.04
N ALA A 82 -4.83 -12.68 9.61
CA ALA A 82 -6.01 -12.67 10.48
C ALA A 82 -5.89 -13.70 11.61
N THR A 83 -5.61 -14.96 11.28
CA THR A 83 -5.48 -16.05 12.26
C THR A 83 -4.32 -15.82 13.23
N GLY A 84 -3.16 -15.38 12.73
CA GLY A 84 -1.99 -15.11 13.57
C GLY A 84 -2.21 -13.95 14.54
N SER A 85 -3.08 -13.00 14.21
CA SER A 85 -3.45 -11.90 15.11
C SER A 85 -4.29 -12.40 16.29
N LEU A 86 -5.22 -13.32 16.05
CA LEU A 86 -6.06 -13.88 17.12
C LEU A 86 -5.23 -14.55 18.21
N GLY A 87 -4.16 -15.26 17.83
CA GLY A 87 -3.21 -15.87 18.78
C GLY A 87 -2.45 -14.86 19.66
N ARG A 88 -2.46 -13.57 19.31
CA ARG A 88 -1.89 -12.46 20.08
C ARG A 88 -2.94 -11.62 20.79
N GLY A 89 -4.20 -12.06 20.82
CA GLY A 89 -5.31 -11.33 21.42
C GLY A 89 -5.77 -10.12 20.59
N THR A 90 -5.45 -10.08 19.29
CA THR A 90 -5.88 -9.01 18.38
C THR A 90 -6.67 -9.58 17.20
N ALA A 91 -7.64 -8.85 16.67
CA ALA A 91 -8.30 -9.20 15.42
C ALA A 91 -7.72 -8.35 14.29
N ALA A 92 -7.38 -8.97 13.16
CA ALA A 92 -6.95 -8.25 11.96
C ALA A 92 -7.80 -8.65 10.77
N THR A 93 -8.31 -7.65 10.06
CA THR A 93 -9.03 -7.81 8.80
C THR A 93 -8.28 -7.07 7.72
N VAL A 94 -8.02 -7.76 6.61
CA VAL A 94 -7.40 -7.17 5.42
C VAL A 94 -8.33 -7.41 4.23
N SER A 95 -8.63 -6.35 3.49
CA SER A 95 -9.44 -6.41 2.28
C SER A 95 -8.80 -5.60 1.15
N TYR A 96 -9.13 -5.91 -0.10
CA TYR A 96 -8.61 -5.16 -1.25
C TYR A 96 -9.31 -3.81 -1.39
N ASN A 97 -8.53 -2.75 -1.61
CA ASN A 97 -9.05 -1.40 -1.85
C ASN A 97 -8.98 -1.04 -3.34
N VAL A 98 -10.09 -1.25 -4.06
CA VAL A 98 -10.20 -0.96 -5.51
C VAL A 98 -10.02 0.52 -5.81
N THR A 99 -10.59 1.38 -4.97
CA THR A 99 -10.53 2.84 -5.15
C THR A 99 -9.11 3.36 -5.02
N ARG A 100 -8.37 2.94 -4.00
CA ARG A 100 -6.97 3.31 -3.78
C ARG A 100 -6.06 2.76 -4.88
N ALA A 101 -6.27 1.51 -5.31
CA ALA A 101 -5.53 0.94 -6.44
C ALA A 101 -5.74 1.76 -7.73
N THR A 102 -6.99 2.13 -8.03
CA THR A 102 -7.34 2.94 -9.21
C THR A 102 -6.71 4.32 -9.14
N ARG A 103 -6.79 5.00 -7.99
CA ARG A 103 -6.14 6.31 -7.78
C ARG A 103 -4.63 6.22 -7.88
N TRP A 104 -4.03 5.18 -7.31
CA TRP A 104 -2.59 4.97 -7.40
C TRP A 104 -2.17 4.78 -8.86
N ALA A 105 -2.88 3.95 -9.63
CA ALA A 105 -2.57 3.73 -11.05
C ALA A 105 -2.71 5.02 -11.87
N ALA A 106 -3.77 5.80 -11.65
CA ALA A 106 -3.97 7.08 -12.33
C ALA A 106 -2.85 8.10 -12.02
N LYS A 107 -2.31 8.08 -10.80
CA LYS A 107 -1.27 9.01 -10.35
C LYS A 107 0.14 8.59 -10.81
N HIS A 108 0.44 7.30 -10.83
CA HIS A 108 1.82 6.81 -11.03
C HIS A 108 2.08 6.23 -12.41
N CYS A 109 1.05 6.08 -13.25
CA CYS A 109 1.22 5.57 -14.60
C CYS A 109 1.06 6.70 -15.63
N PRO A 110 2.17 7.21 -16.19
CA PRO A 110 2.11 8.24 -17.22
C PRO A 110 1.40 7.70 -18.47
N GLY A 111 0.49 8.52 -19.00
CA GLY A 111 -0.14 8.30 -20.30
C GLY A 111 0.68 8.89 -21.45
N GLY A 112 0.07 8.96 -22.64
CA GLY A 112 0.65 9.63 -23.80
C GLY A 112 1.55 8.74 -24.69
N PRO A 113 2.04 9.29 -25.81
CA PRO A 113 2.83 8.57 -26.81
C PRO A 113 4.26 8.23 -26.34
N ASP A 114 4.84 9.02 -25.42
CA ASP A 114 6.24 8.85 -24.95
C ASP A 114 6.37 7.91 -23.74
N ARG A 115 5.35 7.10 -23.45
CA ARG A 115 5.40 6.16 -22.32
C ARG A 115 6.37 5.01 -22.63
N GLN A 116 7.22 4.69 -21.66
CA GLN A 116 8.21 3.59 -21.78
C GLN A 116 7.56 2.20 -21.71
N PHE A 117 6.41 2.10 -21.04
CA PHE A 117 5.68 0.85 -20.85
C PHE A 117 4.24 0.99 -21.34
N GLY A 118 3.55 -0.12 -21.53
CA GLY A 118 2.15 -0.10 -21.91
C GLY A 118 1.24 0.39 -20.78
N ALA A 119 -0.07 0.38 -21.04
CA ALA A 119 -1.05 0.92 -20.11
C ALA A 119 -1.02 0.20 -18.76
N CYS A 120 -1.18 0.96 -17.68
CA CYS A 120 -1.50 0.40 -16.37
C CYS A 120 -2.99 0.15 -16.25
N ARG A 121 -3.34 -0.82 -15.41
CA ARG A 121 -4.72 -1.12 -15.04
C ARG A 121 -4.77 -1.49 -13.56
N ALA A 122 -5.71 -0.88 -12.85
CA ALA A 122 -6.16 -1.40 -11.57
C ALA A 122 -7.35 -2.35 -11.82
N ASP A 123 -7.28 -3.56 -11.31
CA ASP A 123 -8.32 -4.57 -11.40
C ASP A 123 -8.50 -5.20 -10.02
N ARG A 124 -9.69 -5.03 -9.43
CA ARG A 124 -10.06 -5.59 -8.13
C ARG A 124 -9.00 -5.38 -7.03
N GLY A 125 -8.38 -4.21 -7.00
CA GLY A 125 -7.39 -3.82 -5.98
C GLY A 125 -5.93 -4.20 -6.30
N VAL A 126 -5.68 -4.96 -7.37
CA VAL A 126 -4.33 -5.26 -7.89
C VAL A 126 -4.02 -4.30 -9.03
N ILE A 127 -2.79 -3.82 -9.09
CA ILE A 127 -2.30 -2.90 -10.12
C ILE A 127 -1.32 -3.64 -11.01
N VAL A 128 -1.61 -3.67 -12.30
CA VAL A 128 -0.79 -4.34 -13.32
C VAL A 128 -0.42 -3.39 -14.44
N GLN A 129 0.66 -3.69 -15.16
CA GLN A 129 1.15 -2.94 -16.30
C GLN A 129 1.61 -3.89 -17.40
N GLN A 130 1.35 -3.50 -18.65
CA GLN A 130 1.92 -4.20 -19.80
C GLN A 130 3.40 -3.84 -19.97
N ARG A 131 4.27 -4.84 -20.00
CA ARG A 131 5.66 -4.70 -20.48
C ARG A 131 5.99 -5.86 -21.38
N ASP A 132 6.51 -5.56 -22.58
CA ASP A 132 6.84 -6.58 -23.59
C ASP A 132 5.71 -7.60 -23.87
N GLY A 133 4.47 -7.12 -23.92
CA GLY A 133 3.31 -8.00 -24.12
C GLY A 133 2.95 -8.92 -22.94
N ARG A 134 3.66 -8.81 -21.81
CA ARG A 134 3.46 -9.59 -20.57
C ARG A 134 2.76 -8.75 -19.50
N THR A 135 2.11 -9.43 -18.55
CA THR A 135 1.49 -8.77 -17.39
C THR A 135 2.48 -8.67 -16.25
N HIS A 136 2.84 -7.45 -15.85
CA HIS A 136 3.66 -7.21 -14.67
C HIS A 136 2.81 -6.64 -13.55
N VAL A 137 2.96 -7.17 -12.34
CA VAL A 137 2.31 -6.63 -11.15
C VAL A 137 3.14 -5.45 -10.65
N LEU A 138 2.51 -4.28 -10.48
CA LEU A 138 3.14 -3.10 -9.90
C LEU A 138 2.83 -2.95 -8.41
N GLY A 139 1.72 -3.52 -7.95
CA GLY A 139 1.31 -3.38 -6.57
C GLY A 139 -0.08 -3.94 -6.29
N ALA A 140 -0.49 -3.88 -5.03
CA ALA A 140 -1.87 -4.11 -4.61
C ALA A 140 -2.23 -3.15 -3.46
N ALA A 141 -3.48 -2.68 -3.44
CA ALA A 141 -3.97 -1.79 -2.41
C ALA A 141 -4.91 -2.51 -1.46
N PHE A 142 -4.80 -2.20 -0.18
CA PHE A 142 -5.52 -2.86 0.90
C PHE A 142 -6.11 -1.86 1.89
N ASP A 143 -7.25 -2.22 2.46
CA ASP A 143 -7.76 -1.66 3.70
C ASP A 143 -7.46 -2.65 4.84
N VAL A 144 -6.93 -2.11 5.93
CA VAL A 144 -6.54 -2.89 7.10
C VAL A 144 -7.26 -2.34 8.31
N THR A 145 -7.88 -3.24 9.08
CA THR A 145 -8.43 -2.94 10.40
C THR A 145 -7.79 -3.87 11.41
N ILE A 146 -7.18 -3.32 12.46
CA ILE A 146 -6.61 -4.08 13.57
C ILE A 146 -7.35 -3.65 14.83
N THR A 147 -8.00 -4.60 15.49
CA THR A 147 -8.71 -4.39 16.75
C THR A 147 -7.94 -5.10 17.87
N THR A 148 -7.61 -4.35 18.90
CA THR A 148 -7.03 -4.82 20.16
C THR A 148 -8.05 -4.58 21.28
N PRO A 149 -7.84 -5.10 22.51
CA PRO A 149 -8.76 -4.81 23.62
C PRO A 149 -8.93 -3.32 23.91
N ASP A 150 -7.89 -2.51 23.68
CA ASP A 150 -7.84 -1.11 24.10
C ASP A 150 -7.93 -0.12 22.93
N LEU A 151 -7.80 -0.60 21.69
CA LEU A 151 -7.66 0.25 20.50
C LEU A 151 -8.11 -0.43 19.22
N GLU A 152 -8.69 0.36 18.32
CA GLU A 152 -8.90 0.01 16.92
C GLU A 152 -8.07 0.91 16.00
N LEU A 153 -7.32 0.31 15.09
CA LEU A 153 -6.52 0.97 14.07
C LEU A 153 -7.09 0.66 12.70
N ARG A 154 -7.35 1.70 11.90
CA ARG A 154 -7.80 1.56 10.51
C ARG A 154 -6.90 2.37 9.59
N PHE A 155 -6.43 1.75 8.52
CA PHE A 155 -5.63 2.45 7.52
C PHE A 155 -5.75 1.79 6.15
N SER A 156 -5.48 2.57 5.11
CA SER A 156 -5.43 2.10 3.73
C SER A 156 -4.00 2.23 3.19
N THR A 157 -3.46 1.16 2.65
CA THR A 157 -2.08 1.10 2.15
C THR A 157 -2.01 0.57 0.72
N THR A 158 -0.94 0.91 -0.02
CA THR A 158 -0.62 0.32 -1.33
C THR A 158 0.76 -0.27 -1.17
N ILE A 159 0.83 -1.58 -1.33
CA ILE A 159 2.08 -2.31 -1.36
C ILE A 159 2.55 -2.32 -2.80
N GLU A 160 3.73 -1.76 -3.04
CA GLU A 160 4.35 -1.69 -4.35
C GLU A 160 5.24 -2.92 -4.56
N HIS A 161 5.05 -3.60 -5.70
CA HIS A 161 5.95 -4.65 -6.14
C HIS A 161 7.12 -4.02 -6.89
N ARG A 162 8.26 -3.88 -6.21
CA ARG A 162 9.52 -3.52 -6.85
C ARG A 162 10.18 -4.78 -7.39
N ALA A 163 9.98 -5.04 -8.68
CA ALA A 163 10.88 -5.94 -9.39
C ALA A 163 12.22 -5.21 -9.58
N ASN A 164 13.29 -5.71 -8.96
CA ASN A 164 14.64 -5.26 -9.26
C ASN A 164 14.95 -5.74 -10.69
N TYR A 165 15.08 -4.80 -11.62
CA TYR A 165 15.57 -5.04 -12.98
C TYR A 165 17.05 -4.68 -13.06
#